data_AF-A0A7V9V1Z0-F1
#
_entry.id   AF-A0A7V9V1Z0-F1
#
_cell.length_a   1.000
_cell.length_b   1.000
_cell.length_c   1.000
_cell.angle_alpha   90.00
_cell.angle_beta   90.00
_cell.angle_gamma   90.00
#
_symmetry.space_group_name_H-M   'P 1'
#
loop_
_entity.id
_entity.type
_entity.pdbx_description
1 polymer ?
#
loop_
_entity_poly.entity_id
_entity_poly.type
_entity_poly.pdbx_seq_one_letter_code
_entity_poly.pdbx_strand_id
1 'polypeptide(L)'
;MKLVILAAIVAALVPVLTASTDRPSTEGRLVSADRTTAKPKPRKSERCLSSRVAVAYYRQKTWVSQLERGAELADRTPIARGKSCHWSRYAASVHQARARTAHERTERWRQSLADPDVAIEYVFGGYADQAKRVAACESGDTDGDLSPSVVYASNGQYQGMFQMGSSERSIYGHGSTPLEQARAAYAYFVASGRDWSPWACKPY
;
A
#
# COMPACT_ATOMS: atom_id res chain seq x y z
N MET A 1 -33.58 38.50 -4.03
CA MET A 1 -32.54 39.46 -3.59
C MET A 1 -31.20 38.72 -3.63
N LYS A 2 -30.28 39.17 -4.48
CA LYS A 2 -28.96 38.56 -4.69
C LYS A 2 -27.99 39.10 -3.62
N LEU A 3 -27.32 38.22 -2.87
CA LEU A 3 -26.23 38.61 -1.98
C LEU A 3 -24.95 37.95 -2.50
N VAL A 4 -24.11 38.79 -3.09
CA VAL A 4 -22.75 38.49 -3.54
C VAL A 4 -21.84 38.69 -2.34
N ILE A 5 -21.13 37.65 -1.90
CA ILE A 5 -20.07 37.78 -0.88
C ILE A 5 -18.73 37.66 -1.59
N LEU A 6 -17.99 38.76 -1.56
CA LEU A 6 -16.63 38.95 -2.05
C LEU A 6 -15.64 38.11 -1.24
N ALA A 7 -14.81 37.35 -1.95
CA ALA A 7 -13.62 36.70 -1.43
C ALA A 7 -12.53 37.74 -1.12
N ALA A 8 -11.97 37.71 0.09
CA ALA A 8 -10.73 38.40 0.43
C ALA A 8 -9.61 37.36 0.50
N ILE A 9 -8.73 37.37 -0.52
CA ILE A 9 -7.50 36.60 -0.56
C ILE A 9 -6.46 37.38 0.24
N VAL A 10 -6.07 36.86 1.41
CA VAL A 10 -4.90 37.33 2.16
C VAL A 10 -3.71 36.51 1.70
N ALA A 11 -2.89 37.11 0.82
CA ALA A 11 -1.60 36.56 0.43
C ALA A 11 -0.60 36.74 1.58
N ALA A 12 -0.28 35.66 2.30
CA ALA A 12 0.81 35.65 3.27
C ALA A 12 2.14 35.43 2.53
N LEU A 13 2.93 36.50 2.43
CA LEU A 13 4.33 36.47 2.02
C LEU A 13 5.16 35.78 3.12
N VAL A 14 5.72 34.62 2.83
CA VAL A 14 6.72 33.96 3.68
C VAL A 14 8.12 34.39 3.20
N PRO A 15 8.99 34.95 4.06
CA PRO A 15 10.36 35.23 3.69
C PRO A 15 11.19 33.94 3.62
N VAL A 16 11.84 33.73 2.47
CA VAL A 16 12.86 32.70 2.26
C VAL A 16 14.14 33.16 2.97
N LEU A 17 14.48 32.55 4.11
CA LEU A 17 15.79 32.69 4.73
C LEU A 17 16.81 31.84 3.96
N THR A 18 17.71 32.51 3.25
CA THR A 18 18.91 31.93 2.67
C THR A 18 19.95 31.71 3.76
N ALA A 19 20.09 30.46 4.23
CA ALA A 19 21.19 30.07 5.10
C ALA A 19 22.49 29.97 4.30
N SER A 20 23.35 30.97 4.46
CA SER A 20 24.75 30.95 4.04
C SER A 20 25.53 30.00 4.94
N THR A 21 26.10 28.93 4.39
CA THR A 21 27.06 28.08 5.08
C THR A 21 28.47 28.49 4.65
N ASP A 22 29.14 29.26 5.50
CA ASP A 22 30.57 29.48 5.47
C ASP A 22 31.32 28.15 5.68
N ARG A 23 32.27 27.88 4.78
CA ARG A 23 33.25 26.80 4.91
C ARG A 23 34.52 27.34 5.59
N PRO A 24 34.95 26.79 6.73
CA PRO A 24 36.35 26.82 7.10
C PRO A 24 37.08 25.63 6.47
N SER A 25 38.09 25.95 5.66
CA SER A 25 39.18 25.05 5.30
C SER A 25 39.94 24.66 6.57
N THR A 26 40.15 23.36 6.78
CA THR A 26 41.20 22.89 7.67
C THR A 26 41.88 21.70 7.02
N GLU A 27 43.09 21.97 6.52
CA GLU A 27 44.06 20.97 6.12
C GLU A 27 44.41 20.09 7.32
N GLY A 28 44.19 18.78 7.16
CA GLY A 28 44.55 17.76 8.13
C GLY A 28 44.84 16.47 7.38
N ARG A 29 46.02 16.40 6.78
CA ARG A 29 46.54 15.22 6.07
C ARG A 29 46.89 14.12 7.09
N LEU A 30 45.91 13.35 7.50
CA LEU A 30 46.11 12.04 8.14
C LEU A 30 46.19 10.99 7.03
N VAL A 31 47.40 10.49 6.81
CA VAL A 31 47.68 9.30 6.00
C VAL A 31 47.04 8.10 6.70
N SER A 32 45.76 7.86 6.43
CA SER A 32 45.11 6.59 6.74
C SER A 32 45.53 5.61 5.65
N ALA A 33 46.47 4.73 6.00
CA ALA A 33 46.69 3.49 5.27
C ALA A 33 45.43 2.63 5.45
N ASP A 34 44.41 2.93 4.65
CA ASP A 34 43.21 2.11 4.52
C ASP A 34 43.63 0.80 3.87
N ARG A 35 44.07 -0.12 4.72
CA ARG A 35 44.34 -1.51 4.41
C ARG A 35 42.99 -2.11 4.07
N THR A 36 42.61 -1.98 2.81
CA THR A 36 41.46 -2.64 2.21
C THR A 36 41.70 -4.14 2.36
N THR A 37 41.27 -4.70 3.49
CA THR A 37 41.33 -6.13 3.75
C THR A 37 40.31 -6.77 2.82
N ALA A 38 40.77 -7.10 1.62
CA ALA A 38 39.97 -7.77 0.62
C ALA A 38 39.39 -9.03 1.25
N LYS A 39 38.07 -9.04 1.50
CA LYS A 39 37.37 -10.18 2.11
C LYS A 39 37.75 -11.44 1.34
N PRO A 40 38.29 -12.49 2.00
CA PRO A 40 38.69 -13.70 1.32
C PRO A 40 37.51 -14.28 0.55
N LYS A 41 37.75 -14.66 -0.72
CA LYS A 41 36.70 -15.22 -1.58
C LYS A 41 36.19 -16.52 -0.93
N PRO A 42 34.86 -16.68 -0.74
CA PRO A 42 34.30 -17.86 -0.07
C PRO A 42 34.61 -19.14 -0.83
N ARG A 43 34.79 -20.24 -0.08
CA ARG A 43 35.04 -21.58 -0.63
C ARG A 43 33.85 -22.04 -1.47
N LYS A 44 34.08 -22.95 -2.43
CA LYS A 44 33.01 -23.43 -3.34
C LYS A 44 31.82 -24.00 -2.57
N SER A 45 32.05 -24.79 -1.53
CA SER A 45 30.99 -25.36 -0.66
C SER A 45 30.11 -24.30 0.01
N GLU A 46 30.72 -23.23 0.53
CA GLU A 46 30.01 -22.11 1.17
C GLU A 46 29.12 -21.34 0.18
N ARG A 47 29.59 -21.13 -1.06
CA ARG A 47 28.77 -20.48 -2.11
C ARG A 47 27.54 -21.29 -2.49
N CYS A 48 27.61 -22.61 -2.42
CA CYS A 48 26.47 -23.48 -2.71
C CYS A 48 25.45 -23.44 -1.58
N LEU A 49 25.91 -23.39 -0.33
CA LEU A 49 25.04 -23.24 0.83
C LEU A 49 24.26 -21.92 0.79
N SER A 50 24.93 -20.80 0.52
CA SER A 50 24.26 -19.49 0.43
C SER A 50 23.20 -19.44 -0.67
N SER A 51 23.45 -20.09 -1.81
CA SER A 51 22.47 -20.17 -2.90
C SER A 51 21.24 -21.01 -2.52
N ARG A 52 21.44 -22.11 -1.77
CA ARG A 52 20.33 -22.93 -1.25
C ARG A 52 19.48 -22.17 -0.24
N VAL A 53 20.10 -21.41 0.66
CA VAL A 53 19.39 -20.53 1.60
C VAL A 53 18.62 -19.43 0.84
N ALA A 54 19.23 -18.85 -0.20
CA ALA A 54 18.59 -17.82 -1.01
C ALA A 54 17.30 -18.31 -1.71
N VAL A 55 17.28 -19.57 -2.19
CA VAL A 55 16.06 -20.18 -2.77
C VAL A 55 14.90 -20.15 -1.77
N ALA A 56 15.12 -20.63 -0.54
CA ALA A 56 14.09 -20.64 0.50
C ALA A 56 13.63 -19.22 0.85
N TYR A 57 14.57 -18.28 0.98
CA TYR A 57 14.28 -16.87 1.26
C TYR A 57 13.40 -16.21 0.18
N TYR A 58 13.77 -16.31 -1.09
CA TYR A 58 13.00 -15.67 -2.16
C TYR A 58 11.65 -16.34 -2.41
N ARG A 59 11.54 -17.65 -2.16
CA ARG A 59 10.26 -18.35 -2.16
C ARG A 59 9.33 -17.81 -1.07
N GLN A 60 9.84 -17.63 0.15
CA GLN A 60 9.07 -17.02 1.23
C GLN A 60 8.61 -15.59 0.87
N LYS A 61 9.47 -14.77 0.25
CA LYS A 61 9.07 -13.44 -0.22
C LYS A 61 7.94 -13.50 -1.25
N THR A 62 8.07 -14.38 -2.26
CA THR A 62 7.04 -14.56 -3.28
C THR A 62 5.71 -14.98 -2.65
N TRP A 63 5.78 -15.90 -1.68
CA TRP A 63 4.62 -16.39 -0.94
C TRP A 63 3.89 -15.28 -0.17
N VAL A 64 4.63 -14.46 0.58
CA VAL A 64 4.04 -13.33 1.32
C VAL A 64 3.32 -12.36 0.37
N SER A 65 3.93 -12.03 -0.77
CA SER A 65 3.30 -11.18 -1.78
C SER A 65 2.04 -11.79 -2.41
N GLN A 66 2.01 -13.12 -2.61
CA GLN A 66 0.82 -13.80 -3.15
C GLN A 66 -0.31 -13.89 -2.14
N LEU A 67 0.01 -14.20 -0.87
CA LEU A 67 -0.96 -14.24 0.22
C LEU A 67 -1.67 -12.89 0.39
N GLU A 68 -0.91 -11.79 0.34
CA GLU A 68 -1.46 -10.45 0.51
C GLU A 68 -2.52 -10.11 -0.55
N ARG A 69 -2.34 -10.59 -1.78
CA ARG A 69 -3.30 -10.39 -2.87
C ARG A 69 -4.48 -11.36 -2.86
N GLY A 70 -4.49 -12.34 -1.95
CA GLY A 70 -5.44 -13.45 -2.01
C GLY A 70 -5.31 -14.31 -3.27
N ALA A 71 -4.13 -14.33 -3.92
CA ALA A 71 -3.92 -15.08 -5.15
C ALA A 71 -3.87 -16.59 -4.88
N GLU A 72 -4.37 -17.40 -5.82
CA GLU A 72 -4.27 -18.85 -5.75
C GLU A 72 -2.79 -19.28 -5.62
N LEU A 73 -2.52 -20.09 -4.59
CA LEU A 73 -1.19 -20.45 -4.07
C LEU A 73 -0.47 -21.44 -5.00
N ALA A 74 -0.22 -21.04 -6.25
CA ALA A 74 0.18 -21.96 -7.32
C ALA A 74 1.67 -22.36 -7.30
N ASP A 75 2.56 -21.67 -6.56
CA ASP A 75 4.00 -21.99 -6.59
C ASP A 75 4.43 -22.95 -5.46
N ARG A 76 3.91 -24.19 -5.52
CA ARG A 76 4.37 -25.33 -4.72
C ARG A 76 5.60 -26.01 -5.31
N THR A 77 6.41 -25.34 -6.14
CA THR A 77 7.61 -25.98 -6.73
C THR A 77 8.44 -26.62 -5.61
N PRO A 78 8.62 -27.96 -5.60
CA PRO A 78 9.33 -28.63 -4.52
C PRO A 78 10.77 -28.11 -4.43
N ILE A 79 11.31 -28.00 -3.20
CA ILE A 79 12.75 -27.89 -3.02
C ILE A 79 13.33 -29.18 -3.60
N ALA A 80 13.90 -29.11 -4.81
CA ALA A 80 14.56 -30.27 -5.37
C ALA A 80 15.78 -30.59 -4.50
N ARG A 81 15.61 -31.55 -3.57
CA ARG A 81 16.68 -32.08 -2.75
C ARG A 81 17.64 -32.82 -3.69
N GLY A 82 18.91 -32.39 -3.71
CA GLY A 82 19.97 -33.10 -4.43
C GLY A 82 20.43 -32.50 -5.76
N LYS A 83 20.41 -31.18 -5.95
CA LYS A 83 20.99 -30.58 -7.17
C LYS A 83 22.32 -29.87 -6.91
N SER A 84 23.17 -29.90 -7.96
CA SER A 84 24.53 -29.36 -7.97
C SER A 84 24.58 -27.88 -7.56
N CYS A 85 25.78 -27.39 -7.24
CA CYS A 85 25.98 -25.97 -6.93
C CYS A 85 25.48 -25.04 -8.05
N HIS A 86 25.73 -25.43 -9.29
CA HIS A 86 25.26 -24.72 -10.48
C HIS A 86 23.74 -24.57 -10.48
N TRP A 87 23.02 -25.66 -10.24
CA TRP A 87 21.56 -25.61 -10.17
C TRP A 87 21.08 -24.73 -9.01
N SER A 88 21.71 -24.81 -7.84
CA SER A 88 21.32 -23.99 -6.67
C SER A 88 21.43 -22.49 -6.97
N ARG A 89 22.47 -22.09 -7.72
CA ARG A 89 22.65 -20.69 -8.16
C ARG A 89 21.58 -20.28 -9.17
N TYR A 90 21.31 -21.12 -10.16
CA TYR A 90 20.25 -20.88 -11.14
C TYR A 90 18.87 -20.78 -10.47
N ALA A 91 18.54 -21.71 -9.57
CA ALA A 91 17.29 -21.68 -8.82
C ALA A 91 17.17 -20.41 -7.97
N ALA A 92 18.25 -19.99 -7.31
CA ALA A 92 18.26 -18.75 -6.54
C ALA A 92 17.98 -17.52 -7.42
N SER A 93 18.59 -17.42 -8.62
CA SER A 93 18.34 -16.29 -9.53
C SER A 93 16.91 -16.30 -10.09
N VAL A 94 16.37 -17.47 -10.42
CA VAL A 94 14.96 -17.61 -10.86
C VAL A 94 14.00 -17.18 -9.75
N HIS A 95 14.18 -17.66 -8.52
CA HIS A 95 13.31 -17.26 -7.40
C HIS A 95 13.48 -15.79 -7.03
N GLN A 96 14.69 -15.23 -7.12
CA GLN A 96 14.91 -13.81 -6.94
C GLN A 96 14.11 -12.98 -7.96
N ALA A 97 14.15 -13.37 -9.24
CA ALA A 97 13.38 -12.71 -10.29
C ALA A 97 11.87 -12.83 -10.02
N ARG A 98 11.38 -14.01 -9.64
CA ARG A 98 9.97 -14.22 -9.26
C ARG A 98 9.56 -13.36 -8.08
N ALA A 99 10.38 -13.29 -7.02
CA ALA A 99 10.10 -12.49 -5.84
C ALA A 99 10.01 -10.99 -6.19
N ARG A 100 10.91 -10.50 -7.06
CA ARG A 100 10.85 -9.12 -7.56
C ARG A 100 9.56 -8.86 -8.35
N THR A 101 9.23 -9.72 -9.31
CA THR A 101 7.97 -9.58 -10.08
C THR A 101 6.72 -9.70 -9.20
N ALA A 102 6.74 -10.58 -8.20
CA ALA A 102 5.63 -10.70 -7.25
C ALA A 102 5.47 -9.44 -6.41
N HIS A 103 6.58 -8.86 -5.93
CA HIS A 103 6.57 -7.58 -5.24
C HIS A 103 6.05 -6.44 -6.14
N GLU A 104 6.60 -6.25 -7.34
CA GLU A 104 6.14 -5.24 -8.31
C GLU A 104 4.64 -5.37 -8.63
N ARG A 105 4.14 -6.59 -8.82
CA ARG A 105 2.71 -6.84 -9.03
C ARG A 105 1.87 -6.51 -7.80
N THR A 106 2.39 -6.73 -6.61
CA THR A 106 1.71 -6.40 -5.35
C THR A 106 1.66 -4.90 -5.15
N GLU A 107 2.76 -4.19 -5.41
CA GLU A 107 2.75 -2.72 -5.35
C GLU A 107 1.80 -2.12 -6.38
N ARG A 108 1.79 -2.62 -7.63
CA ARG A 108 0.82 -2.18 -8.64
C ARG A 108 -0.62 -2.43 -8.20
N TRP A 109 -0.88 -3.58 -7.60
CA TRP A 109 -2.20 -3.89 -7.06
C TRP A 109 -2.58 -2.99 -5.88
N ARG A 110 -1.64 -2.68 -4.96
CA ARG A 110 -1.88 -1.69 -3.90
C ARG A 110 -2.14 -0.30 -4.46
N GLN A 111 -1.41 0.10 -5.49
CA GLN A 111 -1.62 1.36 -6.19
C GLN A 111 -3.00 1.41 -6.84
N SER A 112 -3.48 0.32 -7.44
CA SER A 112 -4.85 0.29 -7.97
C SER A 112 -5.90 0.38 -6.87
N LEU A 113 -5.62 -0.08 -5.64
CA LEU A 113 -6.54 0.08 -4.49
C LEU A 113 -6.51 1.49 -3.87
N ALA A 114 -5.67 2.40 -4.39
CA ALA A 114 -5.77 3.82 -4.08
C ALA A 114 -6.94 4.49 -4.84
N ASP A 115 -7.50 3.78 -5.82
CA ASP A 115 -8.75 4.14 -6.47
C ASP A 115 -9.94 3.64 -5.62
N PRO A 116 -10.90 4.51 -5.24
CA PRO A 116 -12.04 4.11 -4.41
C PRO A 116 -12.94 3.05 -5.05
N ASP A 117 -13.18 3.11 -6.36
CA ASP A 117 -14.00 2.14 -7.08
C ASP A 117 -13.38 0.75 -7.00
N VAL A 118 -12.09 0.65 -7.31
CA VAL A 118 -11.36 -0.64 -7.27
C VAL A 118 -11.31 -1.19 -5.84
N ALA A 119 -11.14 -0.33 -4.84
CA ALA A 119 -11.15 -0.74 -3.43
C ALA A 119 -12.51 -1.26 -2.99
N ILE A 120 -13.60 -0.59 -3.37
CA ILE A 120 -14.97 -1.03 -3.07
C ILE A 120 -15.28 -2.34 -3.79
N GLU A 121 -14.97 -2.47 -5.07
CA GLU A 121 -15.15 -3.72 -5.83
C GLU A 121 -14.42 -4.89 -5.17
N TYR A 122 -13.16 -4.66 -4.80
CA TYR A 122 -12.35 -5.69 -4.17
C TYR A 122 -12.92 -6.16 -2.83
N VAL A 123 -13.44 -5.24 -2.00
CA VAL A 123 -13.93 -5.57 -0.65
C VAL A 123 -15.37 -6.07 -0.65
N PHE A 124 -16.28 -5.39 -1.36
CA PHE A 124 -17.72 -5.69 -1.33
C PHE A 124 -18.12 -6.79 -2.32
N GLY A 125 -17.30 -7.09 -3.34
CA GLY A 125 -17.56 -8.16 -4.31
C GLY A 125 -18.95 -8.02 -4.94
N GLY A 126 -19.84 -8.99 -4.71
CA GLY A 126 -21.20 -8.98 -5.24
C GLY A 126 -22.09 -7.80 -4.79
N TYR A 127 -21.68 -7.04 -3.77
CA TYR A 127 -22.39 -5.83 -3.31
C TYR A 127 -21.74 -4.53 -3.80
N ALA A 128 -20.72 -4.59 -4.66
CA ALA A 128 -19.93 -3.44 -5.05
C ALA A 128 -20.78 -2.30 -5.64
N ASP A 129 -21.70 -2.60 -6.55
CA ASP A 129 -22.54 -1.56 -7.17
C ASP A 129 -23.40 -0.81 -6.16
N GLN A 130 -23.90 -1.52 -5.14
CA GLN A 130 -24.68 -0.92 -4.06
C GLN A 130 -23.79 -0.05 -3.17
N ALA A 131 -22.61 -0.56 -2.83
CA ALA A 131 -21.63 0.13 -2.01
C ALA A 131 -21.13 1.42 -2.67
N LYS A 132 -20.89 1.41 -3.98
CA LYS A 132 -20.52 2.61 -4.75
C LYS A 132 -21.59 3.68 -4.70
N ARG A 133 -22.87 3.30 -4.89
CA ARG A 133 -24.01 4.24 -4.79
C ARG A 133 -24.13 4.86 -3.40
N VAL A 134 -23.97 4.04 -2.36
CA VAL A 134 -23.99 4.54 -0.97
C VAL A 134 -22.80 5.46 -0.73
N ALA A 135 -21.58 5.06 -1.11
CA ALA A 135 -20.39 5.89 -0.94
C ALA A 135 -20.54 7.24 -1.65
N ALA A 136 -20.94 7.23 -2.92
CA ALA A 136 -21.14 8.44 -3.72
C ALA A 136 -22.13 9.40 -3.05
N CYS A 137 -23.31 8.89 -2.68
CA CYS A 137 -24.33 9.68 -2.00
C CYS A 137 -23.86 10.22 -0.64
N GLU A 138 -23.19 9.40 0.18
CA GLU A 138 -22.70 9.80 1.51
C GLU A 138 -21.58 10.85 1.40
N SER A 139 -20.64 10.69 0.47
CA SER A 139 -19.56 11.65 0.28
C SER A 139 -19.95 12.88 -0.55
N GLY A 140 -21.16 12.89 -1.12
CA GLY A 140 -21.63 13.96 -2.02
C GLY A 140 -21.01 13.93 -3.41
N ASP A 141 -20.48 12.78 -3.83
CA ASP A 141 -19.97 12.57 -5.18
C ASP A 141 -21.15 12.18 -6.09
N THR A 142 -21.34 12.92 -7.18
CA THR A 142 -22.48 12.72 -8.11
C THR A 142 -22.04 12.21 -9.47
N ASP A 143 -20.74 12.16 -9.71
CA ASP A 143 -20.19 11.66 -10.95
C ASP A 143 -20.16 10.12 -10.87
N GLY A 144 -20.49 9.43 -11.96
CA GLY A 144 -20.71 7.98 -11.96
C GLY A 144 -19.51 7.12 -11.50
N ASP A 145 -18.35 7.74 -11.32
CA ASP A 145 -17.10 7.18 -10.80
C ASP A 145 -16.68 7.97 -9.54
N LEU A 146 -16.17 7.30 -8.52
CA LEU A 146 -15.79 7.93 -7.26
C LEU A 146 -14.45 8.66 -7.38
N SER A 147 -14.46 9.96 -7.14
CA SER A 147 -13.26 10.78 -7.10
C SER A 147 -12.36 10.39 -5.92
N PRO A 148 -11.02 10.43 -6.06
CA PRO A 148 -10.10 10.16 -4.95
C PRO A 148 -10.31 11.04 -3.71
N SER A 149 -10.98 12.19 -3.85
CA SER A 149 -11.25 13.12 -2.75
C SER A 149 -12.28 12.60 -1.74
N VAL A 150 -13.13 11.63 -2.12
CA VAL A 150 -14.19 11.06 -1.24
C VAL A 150 -13.63 10.43 0.04
N VAL A 151 -12.38 9.96 0.00
CA VAL A 151 -11.63 9.44 1.16
C VAL A 151 -11.46 10.49 2.25
N TYR A 152 -11.47 11.78 1.89
CA TYR A 152 -11.33 12.92 2.80
C TYR A 152 -12.66 13.64 3.04
N ALA A 153 -13.77 13.14 2.49
CA ALA A 153 -15.10 13.72 2.73
C ALA A 153 -15.40 13.71 4.23
N SER A 154 -16.00 14.78 4.73
CA SER A 154 -16.38 14.87 6.13
C SER A 154 -17.61 15.73 6.34
N ASN A 155 -18.47 15.29 7.25
CA ASN A 155 -19.65 16.02 7.70
C ASN A 155 -19.76 15.90 9.23
N GLY A 156 -19.18 16.88 9.93
CA GLY A 156 -19.11 16.87 11.39
C GLY A 156 -18.34 15.65 11.91
N GLN A 157 -19.04 14.76 12.62
CA GLN A 157 -18.44 13.54 13.19
C GLN A 157 -18.25 12.41 12.17
N TYR A 158 -18.85 12.52 10.99
CA TYR A 158 -18.82 11.50 9.93
C TYR A 158 -17.65 11.76 8.97
N GLN A 159 -16.91 10.70 8.62
CA GLN A 159 -15.66 10.81 7.87
C GLN A 159 -15.52 9.71 6.82
N GLY A 160 -14.85 10.05 5.72
CA GLY A 160 -14.51 9.14 4.63
C GLY A 160 -15.65 8.88 3.66
N MET A 161 -15.39 7.99 2.71
CA MET A 161 -16.30 7.76 1.58
C MET A 161 -17.66 7.16 1.99
N PHE A 162 -17.73 6.47 3.12
CA PHE A 162 -18.97 5.90 3.67
C PHE A 162 -19.54 6.71 4.84
N GLN A 163 -19.01 7.92 5.10
CA GLN A 163 -19.42 8.81 6.19
C GLN A 163 -19.67 8.06 7.52
N MET A 164 -18.73 7.20 7.94
CA MET A 164 -18.89 6.44 9.18
C MET A 164 -18.74 7.36 10.38
N GLY A 165 -19.53 7.15 11.45
CA GLY A 165 -19.46 7.92 12.69
C GLY A 165 -18.27 7.54 13.57
N SER A 166 -17.98 8.32 14.61
CA SER A 166 -16.81 8.10 15.48
C SER A 166 -16.86 6.76 16.22
N SER A 167 -18.05 6.34 16.67
CA SER A 167 -18.25 5.05 17.34
C SER A 167 -17.99 3.89 16.37
N GLU A 168 -18.57 3.95 15.19
CA GLU A 168 -18.42 2.94 14.14
C GLU A 168 -16.97 2.82 13.70
N ARG A 169 -16.27 3.96 13.51
CA ARG A 169 -14.83 3.98 13.19
C ARG A 169 -13.98 3.35 14.31
N SER A 170 -14.39 3.49 15.57
CA SER A 170 -13.71 2.85 16.70
C SER A 170 -13.96 1.34 16.77
N ILE A 171 -15.13 0.87 16.36
CA ILE A 171 -15.54 -0.55 16.45
C ILE A 171 -15.03 -1.33 15.24
N TYR A 172 -15.27 -0.81 14.04
CA TYR A 172 -15.00 -1.50 12.77
C TYR A 172 -13.69 -1.07 12.11
N GLY A 173 -13.02 -0.06 12.68
CA GLY A 173 -11.80 0.52 12.16
C GLY A 173 -12.04 1.70 11.23
N HIS A 174 -10.95 2.34 10.83
CA HIS A 174 -10.92 3.38 9.81
C HIS A 174 -9.48 3.57 9.34
N GLY A 175 -9.27 4.15 8.17
CA GLY A 175 -7.94 4.47 7.67
C GLY A 175 -7.96 5.63 6.69
N SER A 176 -6.78 6.04 6.25
CA SER A 176 -6.59 7.15 5.33
C SER A 176 -6.63 6.72 3.86
N THR A 177 -6.78 5.43 3.59
CA THR A 177 -6.85 4.88 2.23
C THR A 177 -8.24 4.37 1.90
N PRO A 178 -8.64 4.35 0.60
CA PRO A 178 -9.92 3.78 0.21
C PRO A 178 -10.08 2.31 0.63
N LEU A 179 -9.04 1.49 0.51
CA LEU A 179 -9.11 0.09 0.95
C LEU A 179 -9.45 -0.06 2.44
N GLU A 180 -8.84 0.75 3.31
CA GLU A 180 -9.11 0.69 4.75
C GLU A 180 -10.51 1.16 5.09
N GLN A 181 -10.98 2.24 4.46
CA GLN A 181 -12.35 2.73 4.64
C GLN A 181 -13.38 1.75 4.08
N ALA A 182 -13.11 1.10 2.95
CA ALA A 182 -13.99 0.06 2.39
C ALA A 182 -14.07 -1.16 3.32
N ARG A 183 -12.94 -1.60 3.89
CA ARG A 183 -12.91 -2.71 4.86
C ARG A 183 -13.71 -2.38 6.12
N ALA A 184 -13.55 -1.18 6.66
CA ALA A 184 -14.32 -0.72 7.81
C ALA A 184 -15.83 -0.69 7.52
N ALA A 185 -16.23 -0.11 6.38
CA ALA A 185 -17.62 -0.06 5.96
C ALA A 185 -18.19 -1.46 5.71
N TYR A 186 -17.43 -2.36 5.09
CA TYR A 186 -17.86 -3.74 4.88
C TYR A 186 -18.02 -4.51 6.18
N ALA A 187 -17.14 -4.31 7.16
CA ALA A 187 -17.31 -4.88 8.49
C ALA A 187 -18.60 -4.40 9.16
N TYR A 188 -18.93 -3.11 9.04
CA TYR A 188 -20.19 -2.58 9.55
C TYR A 188 -21.41 -3.14 8.80
N PHE A 189 -21.34 -3.23 7.47
CA PHE A 189 -22.37 -3.82 6.61
C PHE A 189 -22.62 -5.28 6.98
N VAL A 190 -21.59 -6.07 7.23
CA VAL A 190 -21.75 -7.45 7.69
C VAL A 190 -22.38 -7.50 9.09
N ALA A 191 -21.96 -6.62 10.00
CA ALA A 191 -22.51 -6.55 11.35
C ALA A 191 -23.98 -6.13 11.39
N SER A 192 -24.44 -5.32 10.42
CA SER A 192 -25.86 -4.98 10.26
C SER A 192 -26.69 -6.10 9.62
N GLY A 193 -26.10 -7.24 9.29
CA GLY A 193 -26.81 -8.34 8.62
C GLY A 193 -26.79 -8.24 7.09
N ARG A 194 -25.78 -7.56 6.53
CA ARG A 194 -25.64 -7.25 5.10
C ARG A 194 -26.77 -6.35 4.60
N ASP A 195 -27.11 -5.35 5.38
CA ASP A 195 -28.09 -4.33 5.03
C ASP A 195 -27.49 -2.92 5.03
N TRP A 196 -28.17 -2.03 4.34
CA TRP A 196 -27.80 -0.62 4.27
C TRP A 196 -28.49 0.21 5.34
N SER A 197 -29.09 -0.40 6.37
CA SER A 197 -29.85 0.32 7.40
C SER A 197 -29.01 1.37 8.14
N PRO A 198 -27.70 1.18 8.39
CA PRO A 198 -26.89 2.19 9.09
C PRO A 198 -26.61 3.47 8.32
N TRP A 199 -26.64 3.41 6.98
CA TRP A 199 -26.35 4.53 6.12
C TRP A 199 -27.60 5.38 5.89
N ALA A 200 -27.44 6.69 5.77
CA ALA A 200 -28.56 7.55 5.42
C ALA A 200 -28.95 7.31 3.96
N CYS A 201 -27.94 7.21 3.09
CA CYS A 201 -28.10 6.88 1.69
C CYS A 201 -28.39 5.39 1.48
N LYS A 202 -29.28 5.10 0.53
CA LYS A 202 -29.65 3.74 0.12
C LYS A 202 -29.20 3.49 -1.32
N PRO A 203 -28.99 2.24 -1.73
CA PRO A 203 -28.49 1.93 -3.07
C PRO A 203 -29.54 2.03 -4.19
N TYR A 204 -30.72 2.59 -3.92
CA TYR A 204 -31.89 2.63 -4.81
C TYR A 204 -32.52 4.01 -4.89
#